data_AF-A0A918CIK2-F1
#
_entry.id   AF-A0A918CIK2-F1
#
_cell.length_a   1.000
_cell.length_b   1.000
_cell.length_c   1.000
_cell.angle_alpha   90.00
_cell.angle_beta   90.00
_cell.angle_gamma   90.00
#
_symmetry.space_group_name_H-M   'P 1'
#
loop_
_entity.id
_entity.type
_entity.pdbx_description
1 polymer ?
#
loop_
_entity_poly.entity_id
_entity_poly.type
_entity_poly.pdbx_seq_one_letter_code
_entity_poly.pdbx_strand_id
1 'polypeptide(L)' 'MKSVLWFVAGIAAGFVVAHQVNQTAEGRKFFESVDAKARAFGQAIAEGYHERDAELRAAGTDER' A
#
# COMPACT_ATOMS: atom_id res chain seq x y z
N MET A 1 14.60 -23.40 -0.23
CA MET A 1 14.02 -23.11 -1.57
C MET A 1 12.55 -23.53 -1.72
N LYS A 2 12.10 -24.64 -1.12
CA LYS A 2 10.71 -25.13 -1.19
C LYS A 2 9.67 -24.10 -0.73
N SER A 3 9.96 -23.37 0.35
CA SER A 3 9.05 -22.35 0.92
C SER A 3 8.87 -21.15 -0.01
N VAL A 4 9.92 -20.78 -0.76
CA VAL A 4 9.83 -19.71 -1.77
C VAL A 4 8.96 -20.16 -2.93
N LEU A 5 9.10 -21.41 -3.38
CA LEU A 5 8.24 -21.97 -4.42
C LEU A 5 6.76 -21.97 -3.99
N TRP A 6 6.47 -22.38 -2.76
CA TRP A 6 5.10 -22.32 -2.22
C TRP A 6 4.57 -20.91 -2.07
N PHE A 7 5.43 -19.96 -1.68
CA PHE A 7 5.05 -18.55 -1.60
C PHE A 7 4.69 -17.98 -2.97
N VAL A 8 5.54 -18.22 -3.99
CA VAL A 8 5.28 -17.79 -5.37
C VAL A 8 4.02 -18.45 -5.93
N ALA A 9 3.81 -19.73 -5.65
CA ALA A 9 2.60 -20.44 -6.04
C ALA A 9 1.34 -19.81 -5.42
N GLY A 10 1.41 -19.43 -4.14
CA GLY A 10 0.33 -18.72 -3.45
C GLY A 10 0.01 -17.36 -4.08
N ILE A 11 1.04 -16.57 -4.41
CA ILE A 11 0.86 -15.28 -5.09
C ILE A 11 0.21 -15.49 -6.47
N ALA A 12 0.71 -16.45 -7.25
CA ALA A 12 0.17 -16.73 -8.58
C ALA A 12 -1.30 -17.16 -8.51
N ALA A 13 -1.64 -18.05 -7.57
CA ALA A 13 -3.02 -18.48 -7.34
C ALA A 13 -3.93 -17.29 -6.94
N GLY A 14 -3.48 -16.45 -6.01
CA GLY A 14 -4.21 -15.26 -5.60
C GLY A 14 -4.43 -14.27 -6.73
N PHE A 15 -3.43 -14.07 -7.60
CA PHE A 15 -3.53 -13.20 -8.76
C PHE A 15 -4.60 -13.68 -9.74
N VAL A 16 -4.67 -14.98 -10.02
CA VAL A 16 -5.70 -15.54 -10.90
C VAL A 16 -7.10 -15.29 -10.32
N VAL A 17 -7.29 -15.51 -9.03
CA VAL A 17 -8.57 -15.23 -8.36
C VAL A 17 -8.93 -13.73 -8.45
N ALA A 18 -7.98 -12.84 -8.14
CA ALA A 18 -8.18 -11.40 -8.23
C ALA A 18 -8.53 -10.95 -9.65
N HIS A 19 -7.88 -11.52 -10.68
CA HIS A 19 -8.17 -11.24 -12.08
C HIS A 19 -9.62 -11.61 -12.44
N GLN A 20 -10.08 -12.79 -12.03
CA GLN A 20 -11.45 -13.24 -12.28
C GLN A 20 -12.47 -12.34 -11.58
N VAL A 21 -12.22 -11.96 -10.32
CA VAL A 21 -13.10 -11.02 -9.60
C VAL A 21 -13.16 -9.67 -10.33
N ASN A 22 -12.04 -9.14 -10.78
CA ASN A 22 -11.95 -7.86 -11.49
C ASN A 22 -12.67 -7.82 -12.85
N GLN A 23 -12.92 -8.98 -13.47
CA GLN A 23 -13.72 -9.03 -14.71
C GLN A 23 -15.20 -8.69 -14.46
N THR A 24 -15.69 -8.83 -13.23
CA THR A 24 -17.07 -8.50 -12.86
C THR A 24 -17.24 -7.01 -12.52
N ALA A 25 -18.46 -6.47 -12.69
CA ALA A 25 -18.75 -5.08 -12.35
C ALA A 25 -18.58 -4.79 -10.85
N GLU A 26 -19.06 -5.69 -9.99
CA GLU A 26 -18.92 -5.56 -8.53
C GLU A 26 -17.47 -5.71 -8.07
N GLY A 27 -16.70 -6.61 -8.70
CA GLY A 27 -15.27 -6.74 -8.40
C GLY A 27 -14.48 -5.47 -8.74
N ARG A 28 -14.77 -4.80 -9.86
CA ARG A 28 -14.15 -3.50 -10.17
C ARG A 28 -14.44 -2.45 -9.11
N LYS A 29 -15.71 -2.29 -8.70
CA LYS A 29 -16.10 -1.37 -7.62
C LYS A 29 -15.39 -1.69 -6.31
N PHE A 30 -15.27 -2.98 -5.98
CA PHE A 30 -14.52 -3.41 -4.81
C PHE A 30 -13.06 -2.95 -4.89
N PHE A 31 -12.37 -3.22 -6.00
CA PHE A 31 -10.97 -2.82 -6.16
C PHE A 31 -10.77 -1.30 -6.21
N GLU A 32 -11.71 -0.55 -6.80
CA GLU A 32 -11.71 0.92 -6.72
C GLU A 32 -11.75 1.41 -5.27
N SER A 33 -12.59 0.80 -4.43
CA SER A 33 -12.66 1.15 -3.01
C SER A 33 -11.37 0.82 -2.25
N VAL A 34 -10.73 -0.30 -2.59
CA VAL A 34 -9.45 -0.73 -2.00
C VAL A 34 -8.33 0.22 -2.41
N ASP A 35 -8.27 0.58 -3.69
CA ASP A 35 -7.28 1.49 -4.26
C ASP A 35 -7.40 2.90 -3.65
N ALA A 36 -8.62 3.40 -3.48
CA ALA A 36 -8.87 4.67 -2.78
C ALA A 36 -8.34 4.65 -1.33
N LYS A 37 -8.61 3.58 -0.58
CA LYS A 37 -8.12 3.42 0.80
C LYS A 37 -6.60 3.30 0.87
N ALA A 38 -5.99 2.58 -0.06
CA ALA A 38 -4.55 2.42 -0.13
C ALA A 38 -3.84 3.77 -0.38
N ARG A 39 -4.39 4.59 -1.29
CA ARG A 39 -3.87 5.96 -1.53
C ARG A 39 -4.01 6.84 -0.30
N ALA A 40 -5.19 6.86 0.33
CA ALA A 40 -5.42 7.66 1.53
C ALA A 40 -4.47 7.28 2.67
N PHE A 41 -4.27 5.97 2.87
CA PHE A 41 -3.31 5.46 3.84
C PHE A 41 -1.88 5.88 3.53
N GLY A 42 -1.45 5.73 2.26
CA GLY A 42 -0.11 6.13 1.84
C GLY A 42 0.15 7.63 2.00
N GLN A 43 -0.85 8.47 1.69
CA GLN A 43 -0.80 9.92 1.91
C GLN A 43 -0.68 10.25 3.40
N ALA A 44 -1.50 9.62 4.26
CA ALA A 44 -1.43 9.85 5.70
C ALA A 44 -0.07 9.47 6.29
N ILE A 45 0.53 8.37 5.80
CA ILE A 45 1.90 7.99 6.19
C ILE A 45 2.91 9.04 5.71
N ALA A 46 2.85 9.43 4.44
CA ALA A 46 3.80 10.40 3.87
C ALA A 46 3.75 11.74 4.60
N GLU A 47 2.55 12.23 4.90
CA GLU A 47 2.33 13.44 5.69
C GLU A 47 2.95 13.32 7.09
N GLY A 48 2.71 12.21 7.79
CA GLY A 48 3.29 11.97 9.10
C GLY A 48 4.83 11.92 9.10
N TYR A 49 5.45 11.37 8.04
CA TYR A 49 6.92 11.42 7.88
C TYR A 49 7.41 12.84 7.58
N HIS A 50 6.71 13.61 6.75
CA HIS A 50 7.07 15.00 6.47
C HIS A 50 6.93 15.92 7.66
N GLU A 51 5.89 15.73 8.48
CA GLU A 51 5.69 16.47 9.72
C GLU A 51 6.83 16.21 10.72
N ARG A 52 7.26 14.94 10.84
CA ARG A 52 8.44 14.58 11.64
C ARG A 52 9.73 15.17 11.08
N ASP A 53 9.95 15.12 9.77
CA ASP A 53 11.12 15.73 9.13
C ASP A 53 11.15 17.26 9.29
N ALA A 54 9.99 17.92 9.25
CA ALA A 54 9.87 19.36 9.47
C ALA A 54 10.18 19.73 10.92
N GLU A 55 9.67 18.98 11.89
CA GLU A 55 10.00 19.14 13.31
C GLU A 55 11.49 18.90 13.59
N LEU A 56 12.10 17.86 13.01
CA LEU A 56 13.52 17.56 13.18
C LEU A 56 14.42 18.65 12.57
N ARG A 57 14.06 19.21 11.41
CA ARG A 57 14.80 20.34 10.81
C ARG A 57 14.64 21.62 11.63
N ALA A 58 13.44 21.90 12.14
CA ALA A 58 13.18 23.07 12.98
C ALA A 58 13.96 23.00 14.31
N ALA A 59 14.00 21.83 14.95
CA ALA A 59 14.79 21.62 16.17
C ALA A 59 16.30 21.78 15.93
N GLY A 60 16.83 21.27 14.81
CA GLY A 60 18.25 21.39 14.47
C GLY A 60 18.69 22.81 14.07
N THR A 61 17.77 23.70 13.70
CA THR A 61 18.04 25.13 13.49
C THR A 61 18.04 25.95 14.78
N ASP A 62 17.37 25.49 15.84
CA ASP A 62 17.29 26.19 17.13
C ASP A 62 18.52 25.92 18.02
N GLU A 63 19.30 24.86 17.73
CA GLU A 63 20.55 24.53 18.42
C GLU A 63 21.82 25.22 17.86
N ARG A 64 21.69 26.19 16.93
CA ARG A 64 22.83 26.94 16.34
C ARG A 64 22.90 28.41 16.73
#